data_AF-A0A645AMH0-F1
#
_entry.id   AF-A0A645AMH0-F1
#
_cell.length_a   1.000
_cell.length_b   1.000
_cell.length_c   1.000
_cell.angle_alpha   90.00
_cell.angle_beta   90.00
_cell.angle_gamma   90.00
#
_symmetry.space_group_name_H-M   'P 1'
#
loop_
_entity.id
_entity.type
_entity.pdbx_description
1 polymer ?
#
loop_
_entity_poly.entity_id
_entity_poly.type
_entity_poly.pdbx_seq_one_letter_code
_entity_poly.pdbx_strand_id
1 'polypeptide(L)'
;MDAIGGVYFDVPRNMNYEDPYQDLSIHIDKGYQLLDGKQAMGVIRYRHDNNMKYGYANGDLGRIETQQAFLKAVIQQLLQVKNVGKINQFAKIFEENVETDLSVQNLFWFGQEAIMGGLTMDNVEFVTMPNTPKSCYSRVYHNYQSYVVPKATELLDLVNNQLSPFVETFTLSDLDIMSINSDGSVSSSTGHVEDSKAVFAPVIPSNTPTDPVEEENSETDSGETATGPSATDPSTTNPSTTDPSVTDPATTPPAGGTSGGTTGGTTGGTTGGTTGGTTTTPSTGGTGGSSSATDPGTQPTTPDNSVIVPPEVTTVPDAAAGT
;
A
#
# COMPACT_ATOMS: atom_id res chain seq x y z
N MET A 1 0.58 -5.56 -10.56
CA MET A 1 -0.56 -4.84 -11.17
C MET A 1 -1.04 -5.48 -12.46
N ASP A 2 -0.16 -5.81 -13.39
CA ASP A 2 -0.58 -6.40 -14.68
C ASP A 2 -1.34 -7.72 -14.51
N ALA A 3 -0.93 -8.56 -13.54
CA ALA A 3 -1.61 -9.81 -13.21
C ALA A 3 -3.09 -9.64 -12.80
N ILE A 4 -3.43 -8.51 -12.16
CA ILE A 4 -4.80 -8.21 -11.70
C ILE A 4 -5.62 -7.47 -12.77
N GLY A 5 -5.04 -7.29 -13.97
CA GLY A 5 -5.66 -6.64 -15.12
C GLY A 5 -5.65 -5.11 -15.06
N GLY A 6 -4.68 -4.53 -14.35
CA GLY A 6 -4.62 -3.10 -14.09
C GLY A 6 -5.61 -2.64 -13.02
N VAL A 7 -5.55 -1.35 -12.68
CA VAL A 7 -6.38 -0.73 -11.64
C VAL A 7 -7.02 0.52 -12.19
N TYR A 8 -8.34 0.62 -12.11
CA TYR A 8 -9.00 1.89 -12.39
C TYR A 8 -8.77 2.86 -11.25
N PHE A 9 -8.25 4.04 -11.55
CA PHE A 9 -7.89 5.04 -10.56
C PHE A 9 -8.17 6.44 -11.09
N ASP A 10 -8.71 7.30 -10.22
CA ASP A 10 -8.89 8.72 -10.51
C ASP A 10 -7.60 9.47 -10.17
N VAL A 11 -6.73 9.65 -11.18
CA VAL A 11 -5.46 10.33 -11.00
C VAL A 11 -5.74 11.79 -10.63
N PRO A 12 -5.28 12.31 -9.47
CA PRO A 12 -5.75 13.58 -8.94
C PRO A 12 -5.27 14.80 -9.75
N ARG A 13 -4.18 14.65 -10.49
CA ARG A 13 -3.53 15.73 -11.24
C ARG A 13 -2.70 15.19 -12.41
N ASN A 14 -2.37 16.07 -13.36
CA ASN A 14 -1.39 15.75 -14.39
C ASN A 14 -0.02 15.52 -13.73
N MET A 15 0.63 14.42 -14.08
CA MET A 15 1.93 14.02 -13.58
C MET A 15 2.92 14.00 -14.75
N ASN A 16 3.93 14.85 -14.67
CA ASN A 16 5.00 14.91 -15.66
C ASN A 16 6.34 14.99 -14.92
N TYR A 17 7.12 13.92 -14.99
CA TYR A 17 8.42 13.84 -14.33
C TYR A 17 9.35 12.89 -15.08
N GLU A 18 10.59 13.33 -15.28
CA GLU A 18 11.65 12.58 -15.93
C GLU A 18 12.88 12.48 -15.03
N ASP A 19 13.32 11.27 -14.73
CA ASP A 19 14.59 10.99 -14.08
C ASP A 19 15.35 9.92 -14.89
N PRO A 20 16.24 10.36 -15.80
CA PRO A 20 17.07 9.47 -16.60
C PRO A 20 18.05 8.63 -15.78
N TYR A 21 18.42 9.05 -14.56
CA TYR A 21 19.36 8.30 -13.71
C TYR A 21 18.68 7.09 -13.09
N GLN A 22 17.36 7.16 -12.86
CA GLN A 22 16.55 6.07 -12.32
C GLN A 22 15.68 5.37 -13.37
N ASP A 23 15.89 5.67 -14.66
CA ASP A 23 15.05 5.19 -15.78
C ASP A 23 13.55 5.38 -15.52
N LEU A 24 13.19 6.53 -14.93
CA LEU A 24 11.84 6.86 -14.51
C LEU A 24 11.26 7.96 -15.41
N SER A 25 10.29 7.58 -16.24
CA SER A 25 9.50 8.51 -17.04
C SER A 25 8.03 8.39 -16.63
N ILE A 26 7.47 9.50 -16.13
CA ILE A 26 6.10 9.61 -15.66
C ILE A 26 5.38 10.64 -16.52
N HIS A 27 4.44 10.16 -17.33
CA HIS A 27 3.54 10.99 -18.13
C HIS A 27 2.12 10.43 -17.99
N ILE A 28 1.36 10.99 -17.04
CA ILE A 28 0.03 10.49 -16.70
C ILE A 28 -0.90 11.69 -16.58
N ASP A 29 -1.94 11.71 -17.40
CA ASP A 29 -2.95 12.76 -17.35
C ASP A 29 -3.87 12.58 -16.15
N LYS A 30 -4.42 13.68 -15.65
CA LYS A 30 -5.46 13.69 -14.62
C LYS A 30 -6.69 12.91 -15.09
N GLY A 31 -7.33 12.21 -14.15
CA GLY A 31 -8.67 11.66 -14.32
C GLY A 31 -8.74 10.15 -14.17
N TYR A 32 -9.99 9.68 -14.19
CA TYR A 32 -10.33 8.27 -14.06
C TYR A 32 -9.91 7.46 -15.28
N GLN A 33 -8.94 6.58 -15.09
CA GLN A 33 -8.38 5.76 -16.16
C GLN A 33 -7.91 4.41 -15.63
N LEU A 34 -7.73 3.44 -16.53
CA LEU A 34 -7.13 2.15 -16.21
C LEU A 34 -5.61 2.30 -16.22
N LEU A 35 -4.97 2.05 -15.07
CA LEU A 35 -3.53 2.09 -14.92
C LEU A 35 -2.94 0.68 -15.06
N ASP A 36 -1.94 0.54 -15.92
CA ASP A 36 -1.05 -0.62 -15.95
C ASP A 36 0.02 -0.56 -14.83
N GLY A 37 0.90 -1.56 -14.74
CA GLY A 37 1.96 -1.58 -13.72
C GLY A 37 2.94 -0.42 -13.80
N LYS A 38 3.28 0.06 -15.00
CA LYS A 38 4.20 1.19 -15.17
C LYS A 38 3.54 2.50 -14.73
N GLN A 39 2.30 2.73 -15.15
CA GLN A 39 1.54 3.91 -14.78
C GLN A 39 1.22 3.93 -13.27
N ALA A 40 0.85 2.79 -12.70
CA ALA A 40 0.66 2.64 -11.26
C ALA A 40 1.94 3.01 -10.48
N MET A 41 3.11 2.53 -10.93
CA MET A 41 4.40 2.90 -10.35
C MET A 41 4.67 4.40 -10.47
N GLY A 42 4.33 5.01 -11.62
CA GLY A 42 4.42 6.46 -11.82
C GLY A 42 3.56 7.23 -10.83
N VAL A 43 2.30 6.84 -10.63
CA VAL A 43 1.37 7.49 -9.69
C VAL A 43 1.90 7.49 -8.26
N ILE A 44 2.39 6.33 -7.78
CA ILE A 44 2.85 6.21 -6.38
C ILE A 44 4.20 6.88 -6.14
N ARG A 45 5.04 7.05 -7.18
CA ARG A 45 6.37 7.67 -7.08
C ARG A 45 6.36 9.17 -7.33
N TYR A 46 5.38 9.69 -8.07
CA TYR A 46 5.30 11.11 -8.37
C TYR A 46 5.28 11.95 -7.08
N ARG A 47 5.94 13.11 -7.11
CA ARG A 47 5.96 14.10 -6.02
C ARG A 47 5.67 15.50 -6.56
N HIS A 48 6.45 15.88 -7.56
CA HIS A 48 6.39 17.13 -8.29
C HIS A 48 6.94 16.92 -9.71
N ASP A 49 6.79 17.92 -10.56
CA ASP A 49 7.41 17.99 -11.87
C ASP A 49 8.89 18.41 -11.79
N ASN A 50 9.65 18.22 -12.86
CA ASN A 50 11.09 18.48 -12.88
C ASN A 50 11.48 19.93 -12.53
N ASN A 51 10.60 20.90 -12.82
CA ASN A 51 10.85 22.31 -12.51
C ASN A 51 10.21 22.74 -11.17
N MET A 52 9.64 21.79 -10.42
CA MET A 52 8.98 21.97 -9.12
C MET A 52 7.83 22.99 -9.15
N LYS A 53 7.29 23.32 -10.32
CA LYS A 53 6.16 24.24 -10.47
C LYS A 53 4.85 23.59 -10.05
N TYR A 54 4.73 22.28 -10.25
CA TYR A 54 3.53 21.52 -9.98
C TYR A 54 3.88 20.30 -9.16
N GLY A 55 3.23 20.13 -8.01
CA GLY A 55 3.33 18.91 -7.20
C GLY A 55 2.16 18.78 -6.24
N TYR A 56 2.32 17.93 -5.24
CA TYR A 56 1.39 17.91 -4.12
C TYR A 56 1.60 19.13 -3.23
N ALA A 57 0.52 19.88 -2.97
CA ALA A 57 0.58 21.08 -2.14
C ALA A 57 1.07 20.78 -0.71
N ASN A 58 0.72 19.61 -0.18
CA ASN A 58 1.13 19.14 1.14
C ASN A 58 2.38 18.24 1.08
N GLY A 59 3.20 18.37 0.03
CA GLY A 59 4.42 17.60 -0.18
C GLY A 59 4.19 16.09 -0.03
N ASP A 60 4.98 15.46 0.84
CA ASP A 60 4.95 14.01 1.07
C ASP A 60 3.62 13.51 1.67
N LEU A 61 2.89 14.34 2.42
CA LEU A 61 1.57 13.96 2.93
C LEU A 61 0.56 13.82 1.78
N GLY A 62 0.57 14.72 0.80
CA GLY A 62 -0.29 14.58 -0.38
C GLY A 62 0.07 13.38 -1.25
N ARG A 63 1.35 12.99 -1.29
CA ARG A 63 1.77 11.72 -1.91
C ARG A 63 1.21 10.53 -1.14
N ILE A 64 1.30 10.53 0.20
CA ILE A 64 0.75 9.45 1.04
C ILE A 64 -0.76 9.32 0.84
N GLU A 65 -1.50 10.43 0.78
CA GLU A 65 -2.94 10.43 0.49
C GLU A 65 -3.24 9.77 -0.86
N THR A 66 -2.46 10.08 -1.90
CA THR A 66 -2.59 9.47 -3.22
C THR A 66 -2.27 7.97 -3.18
N GLN A 67 -1.21 7.57 -2.46
CA GLN A 67 -0.85 6.16 -2.28
C GLN A 67 -1.94 5.37 -1.55
N GLN A 68 -2.54 5.95 -0.50
CA GLN A 68 -3.67 5.35 0.22
C GLN A 68 -4.89 5.21 -0.70
N ALA A 69 -5.24 6.26 -1.45
CA ALA A 69 -6.34 6.21 -2.42
C ALA A 69 -6.08 5.15 -3.51
N PHE A 70 -4.84 5.02 -3.98
CA PHE A 70 -4.46 4.00 -4.94
C PHE A 70 -4.56 2.59 -4.34
N LEU A 71 -4.10 2.37 -3.11
CA LEU A 71 -4.26 1.08 -2.41
C LEU A 71 -5.74 0.72 -2.24
N LYS A 72 -6.61 1.68 -1.91
CA LYS A 72 -8.07 1.46 -1.88
C LYS A 72 -8.58 0.94 -3.22
N ALA A 73 -8.16 1.54 -4.33
CA ALA A 73 -8.54 1.10 -5.67
C ALA A 73 -7.97 -0.30 -6.02
N VAL A 74 -6.75 -0.62 -5.57
CA VAL A 74 -6.15 -1.96 -5.72
C VAL A 74 -6.98 -3.00 -4.97
N ILE A 75 -7.35 -2.73 -3.70
CA ILE A 75 -8.18 -3.63 -2.89
C ILE A 75 -9.55 -3.84 -3.55
N GLN A 76 -10.21 -2.76 -3.97
CA GLN A 76 -11.48 -2.85 -4.70
C GLN A 76 -11.36 -3.71 -5.96
N GLN A 77 -10.28 -3.55 -6.73
CA GLN A 77 -10.04 -4.36 -7.93
C GLN A 77 -9.82 -5.83 -7.57
N LEU A 78 -9.03 -6.14 -6.54
CA LEU A 78 -8.76 -7.50 -6.08
C LEU A 78 -10.02 -8.23 -5.59
N LEU A 79 -10.90 -7.52 -4.88
CA LEU A 79 -12.16 -8.06 -4.33
C LEU A 79 -13.25 -8.30 -5.38
N GLN A 80 -13.04 -7.91 -6.65
CA GLN A 80 -14.02 -8.18 -7.70
C GLN A 80 -14.25 -9.68 -7.89
N VAL A 81 -15.52 -10.08 -8.05
CA VAL A 81 -15.92 -11.49 -8.23
C VAL A 81 -15.13 -12.22 -9.32
N LYS A 82 -14.77 -11.51 -10.41
CA LYS A 82 -13.98 -12.06 -11.54
C LYS A 82 -12.56 -12.49 -11.15
N ASN A 83 -12.05 -11.99 -10.02
CA ASN A 83 -10.70 -12.23 -9.51
C ASN A 83 -10.65 -13.35 -8.46
N VAL A 84 -11.80 -13.78 -7.91
CA VAL A 84 -11.89 -14.86 -6.90
C VAL A 84 -11.27 -16.16 -7.42
N GLY A 85 -11.52 -16.53 -8.67
CA GLY A 85 -10.94 -17.73 -9.29
C GLY A 85 -9.43 -17.64 -9.56
N LYS A 86 -8.81 -16.47 -9.39
CA LYS A 86 -7.39 -16.22 -9.66
C LYS A 86 -6.53 -16.16 -8.40
N ILE A 87 -7.10 -16.40 -7.22
CA ILE A 87 -6.39 -16.30 -5.94
C ILE A 87 -5.10 -17.15 -5.90
N ASN A 88 -5.16 -18.37 -6.46
CA ASN A 88 -4.01 -19.26 -6.64
C ASN A 88 -2.90 -18.68 -7.50
N GLN A 89 -3.27 -17.96 -8.55
CA GLN A 89 -2.30 -17.29 -9.41
C GLN A 89 -1.71 -16.07 -8.72
N PHE A 90 -2.53 -15.29 -8.01
CA PHE A 90 -2.06 -14.09 -7.30
C PHE A 90 -1.12 -14.43 -6.16
N ALA A 91 -1.41 -15.45 -5.35
CA ALA A 91 -0.54 -15.86 -4.26
C ALA A 91 0.86 -16.26 -4.76
N LYS A 92 0.94 -16.98 -5.89
CA LYS A 92 2.23 -17.35 -6.50
C LYS A 92 2.99 -16.15 -7.05
N ILE A 93 2.30 -15.26 -7.76
CA ILE A 93 2.93 -14.03 -8.26
C ILE A 93 3.41 -13.16 -7.10
N PHE A 94 2.65 -13.10 -6.00
CA PHE A 94 3.04 -12.41 -4.79
C PHE A 94 4.30 -13.05 -4.18
N GLU A 95 4.31 -14.38 -4.00
CA GLU A 95 5.49 -15.12 -3.51
C GLU A 95 6.74 -14.90 -4.38
N GLU A 96 6.60 -14.82 -5.70
CA GLU A 96 7.72 -14.61 -6.63
C GLU A 96 8.25 -13.16 -6.63
N ASN A 97 7.44 -12.18 -6.24
CA ASN A 97 7.75 -10.75 -6.39
C ASN A 97 7.79 -9.97 -5.07
N VAL A 98 7.42 -10.59 -3.95
CA VAL A 98 7.36 -9.97 -2.63
C VAL A 98 8.12 -10.84 -1.63
N GLU A 99 9.07 -10.22 -0.93
CA GLU A 99 9.74 -10.85 0.21
C GLU A 99 8.85 -10.75 1.45
N THR A 100 8.51 -11.90 2.03
CA THR A 100 7.62 -12.00 3.19
C THR A 100 7.94 -13.24 4.02
N ASP A 101 7.65 -13.19 5.31
CA ASP A 101 7.65 -14.33 6.22
C ASP A 101 6.33 -15.13 6.19
N LEU A 102 5.32 -14.64 5.45
CA LEU A 102 4.07 -15.34 5.25
C LEU A 102 4.25 -16.54 4.32
N SER A 103 3.87 -17.73 4.78
CA SER A 103 3.79 -18.90 3.91
C SER A 103 2.72 -18.72 2.83
N VAL A 104 2.83 -19.48 1.74
CA VAL A 104 1.80 -19.54 0.69
C VAL A 104 0.43 -19.94 1.28
N GLN A 105 0.42 -20.82 2.29
CA GLN A 105 -0.80 -21.20 3.01
C GLN A 105 -1.41 -20.01 3.77
N ASN A 106 -0.59 -19.17 4.42
CA ASN A 106 -1.06 -17.94 5.05
C ASN A 106 -1.72 -17.01 4.03
N LEU A 107 -1.05 -16.77 2.90
CA LEU A 107 -1.56 -15.92 1.83
C LEU A 107 -2.90 -16.44 1.28
N PHE A 108 -3.04 -17.76 1.12
CA PHE A 108 -4.32 -18.35 0.72
C PHE A 108 -5.41 -18.16 1.74
N TRP A 109 -5.11 -18.41 3.01
CA TRP A 109 -6.07 -18.23 4.08
C TRP A 109 -6.54 -16.78 4.15
N PHE A 110 -5.62 -15.80 4.15
CA PHE A 110 -5.98 -14.38 4.15
C PHE A 110 -6.82 -13.98 2.93
N GLY A 111 -6.43 -14.44 1.74
CA GLY A 111 -7.19 -14.15 0.53
C GLY A 111 -8.60 -14.75 0.56
N GLN A 112 -8.75 -15.97 1.09
CA GLN A 112 -10.04 -16.62 1.25
C GLN A 112 -10.90 -15.89 2.29
N GLU A 113 -10.36 -15.54 3.45
CA GLU A 113 -11.07 -14.79 4.48
C GLU A 113 -11.47 -13.39 4.02
N ALA A 114 -10.62 -12.69 3.26
CA ALA A 114 -10.98 -11.41 2.69
C ALA A 114 -12.21 -11.52 1.77
N ILE A 115 -12.28 -12.56 0.95
CA ILE A 115 -13.40 -12.74 0.00
C ILE A 115 -14.64 -13.32 0.70
N MET A 116 -14.48 -14.44 1.42
CA MET A 116 -15.58 -15.20 2.03
C MET A 116 -16.07 -14.60 3.34
N GLY A 117 -15.17 -13.96 4.11
CA GLY A 117 -15.50 -13.20 5.31
C GLY A 117 -16.14 -11.85 4.99
N GLY A 118 -16.26 -11.48 3.71
CA GLY A 118 -17.00 -10.31 3.26
C GLY A 118 -16.25 -8.99 3.48
N LEU A 119 -14.92 -8.96 3.30
CA LEU A 119 -14.16 -7.72 3.33
C LEU A 119 -14.70 -6.77 2.26
N THR A 120 -15.06 -5.57 2.68
CA THR A 120 -15.44 -4.47 1.81
C THR A 120 -14.62 -3.24 2.14
N MET A 121 -14.74 -2.19 1.32
CA MET A 121 -14.03 -0.94 1.61
C MET A 121 -14.51 -0.24 2.89
N ASP A 122 -15.72 -0.56 3.38
CA ASP A 122 -16.22 -0.05 4.66
C ASP A 122 -15.45 -0.64 5.84
N ASN A 123 -14.73 -1.75 5.63
CA ASN A 123 -13.89 -2.41 6.63
C ASN A 123 -12.42 -1.97 6.56
N VAL A 124 -12.05 -1.12 5.58
CA VAL A 124 -10.66 -0.77 5.32
C VAL A 124 -10.42 0.70 5.66
N GLU A 125 -9.73 0.94 6.77
CA GLU A 125 -9.25 2.25 7.16
C GLU A 125 -7.76 2.38 6.82
N PHE A 126 -7.40 3.54 6.25
CA PHE A 126 -6.01 3.92 6.06
C PHE A 126 -5.73 5.08 6.99
N VAL A 127 -4.69 4.94 7.81
CA VAL A 127 -4.23 5.99 8.71
C VAL A 127 -2.79 6.32 8.45
N THR A 128 -2.47 7.62 8.53
CA THR A 128 -1.10 8.11 8.51
C THR A 128 -0.67 8.31 9.95
N MET A 129 0.52 7.81 10.31
CA MET A 129 1.07 8.00 11.64
C MET A 129 1.05 9.49 12.03
N PRO A 130 0.46 9.86 13.18
CA PRO A 130 0.43 11.24 13.62
C PRO A 130 1.84 11.69 13.90
N ASN A 131 2.26 12.78 13.25
CA ASN A 131 3.66 13.18 13.21
C ASN A 131 3.84 14.69 13.29
N THR A 132 5.09 15.12 13.48
CA THR A 132 5.50 16.52 13.43
C THR A 132 6.88 16.60 12.81
N PRO A 133 7.10 17.51 11.84
CA PRO A 133 8.44 17.76 11.32
C PRO A 133 9.31 18.42 12.38
N LYS A 134 10.55 17.97 12.50
CA LYS A 134 11.56 18.50 13.41
C LYS A 134 12.91 18.52 12.71
N SER A 135 13.74 19.48 13.09
CA SER A 135 15.14 19.50 12.67
C SER A 135 16.01 19.01 13.82
N CYS A 136 16.93 18.08 13.55
CA CYS A 136 17.91 17.60 14.52
C CYS A 136 19.32 17.91 14.02
N TYR A 137 20.17 18.46 14.88
CA TYR A 137 21.57 18.68 14.51
C TYR A 137 22.32 17.35 14.43
N SER A 138 22.94 17.08 13.28
CA SER A 138 23.82 15.93 13.12
C SER A 138 25.25 16.28 13.51
N ARG A 139 25.80 15.52 14.48
CA ARG A 139 27.22 15.58 14.83
C ARG A 139 28.14 15.03 13.74
N VAL A 140 27.61 14.24 12.80
CA VAL A 140 28.37 13.61 11.72
C VAL A 140 28.45 14.54 10.51
N TYR A 141 27.33 15.15 10.13
CA TYR A 141 27.26 16.04 8.98
C TYR A 141 27.45 17.52 9.34
N HIS A 142 27.49 17.83 10.63
CA HIS A 142 27.70 19.18 11.19
C HIS A 142 26.66 20.22 10.75
N ASN A 143 25.43 19.79 10.47
CA ASN A 143 24.29 20.59 10.03
C ASN A 143 22.97 20.02 10.57
N TYR A 144 21.87 20.77 10.43
CA TYR A 144 20.54 20.26 10.74
C TYR A 144 20.07 19.29 9.67
N GLN A 145 19.44 18.22 10.14
CA GLN A 145 18.83 17.16 9.34
C GLN A 145 17.32 17.17 9.57
N SER A 146 16.55 16.87 8.53
CA SER A 146 15.09 16.77 8.62
C SER A 146 14.70 15.45 9.26
N TYR A 147 13.83 15.50 10.27
CA TYR A 147 13.23 14.36 10.94
C TYR A 147 11.72 14.50 10.96
N VAL A 148 11.02 13.37 10.87
CA VAL A 148 9.61 13.27 11.17
C VAL A 148 9.49 12.49 12.47
N VAL A 149 9.07 13.15 13.54
CA VAL A 149 8.87 12.49 14.85
C VAL A 149 7.40 12.15 15.05
N PRO A 150 7.06 10.99 15.60
CA PRO A 150 5.68 10.68 15.95
C PRO A 150 5.19 11.59 17.08
N LYS A 151 3.91 11.94 17.04
CA LYS A 151 3.26 12.58 18.19
C LYS A 151 2.86 11.49 19.18
N ALA A 152 3.66 11.32 20.23
CA ALA A 152 3.60 10.14 21.10
C ALA A 152 2.20 9.80 21.64
N THR A 153 1.46 10.78 22.17
CA THR A 153 0.10 10.56 22.69
C THR A 153 -0.89 10.17 21.59
N GLU A 154 -0.89 10.89 20.46
CA GLU A 154 -1.79 10.57 19.34
C GLU A 154 -1.47 9.19 18.74
N LEU A 155 -0.18 8.80 18.69
CA LEU A 155 0.23 7.48 18.25
C LEU A 155 -0.21 6.40 19.23
N LEU A 156 -0.08 6.63 20.54
CA LEU A 156 -0.57 5.70 21.56
C LEU A 156 -2.08 5.48 21.44
N ASP A 157 -2.84 6.56 21.24
CA ASP A 157 -4.29 6.48 21.03
C ASP A 157 -4.62 5.68 19.77
N LEU A 158 -3.89 5.90 18.67
CA LEU A 158 -4.05 5.13 17.44
C LEU A 158 -3.74 3.64 17.66
N VAL A 159 -2.66 3.31 18.37
CA VAL A 159 -2.31 1.90 18.68
C VAL A 159 -3.42 1.24 19.49
N ASN A 160 -3.85 1.87 20.58
CA ASN A 160 -4.83 1.28 21.49
C ASN A 160 -6.25 1.18 20.90
N ASN A 161 -6.62 2.07 19.98
CA ASN A 161 -7.99 2.11 19.47
C ASN A 161 -8.16 1.54 18.05
N GLN A 162 -7.08 1.43 17.26
CA GLN A 162 -7.18 1.03 15.85
C GLN A 162 -6.25 -0.12 15.43
N LEU A 163 -5.08 -0.28 16.06
CA LEU A 163 -4.10 -1.29 15.62
C LEU A 163 -3.98 -2.49 16.55
N SER A 164 -4.25 -2.34 17.85
CA SER A 164 -4.16 -3.41 18.82
C SER A 164 -5.50 -4.15 18.93
N PRO A 165 -5.61 -5.39 18.40
CA PRO A 165 -6.72 -6.27 18.74
C PRO A 165 -6.58 -6.89 20.14
N PHE A 166 -5.51 -6.58 20.88
CA PHE A 166 -5.17 -7.26 22.13
C PHE A 166 -5.86 -6.62 23.34
N VAL A 167 -6.16 -7.46 24.32
CA VAL A 167 -6.87 -7.13 25.58
C VAL A 167 -6.09 -6.12 26.44
N GLU A 168 -4.78 -5.99 26.23
CA GLU A 168 -3.90 -5.15 27.03
C GLU A 168 -3.75 -3.76 26.40
N THR A 169 -3.97 -2.75 27.22
CA THR A 169 -3.78 -1.35 26.86
C THR A 169 -2.29 -1.00 26.94
N PHE A 170 -1.73 -0.53 25.83
CA PHE A 170 -0.38 -0.01 25.78
C PHE A 170 -0.28 1.30 26.55
N THR A 171 0.90 1.54 27.11
CA THR A 171 1.32 2.79 27.72
C THR A 171 2.45 3.42 26.90
N LEU A 172 2.78 4.69 27.17
CA LEU A 172 3.88 5.35 26.48
C LEU A 172 5.23 4.64 26.70
N SER A 173 5.45 4.00 27.84
CA SER A 173 6.68 3.26 28.11
C SER A 173 6.81 1.96 27.30
N ASP A 174 5.71 1.46 26.73
CA ASP A 174 5.73 0.28 25.87
C ASP A 174 6.08 0.62 24.41
N LEU A 175 6.04 1.91 24.07
CA LEU A 175 6.39 2.42 22.74
C LEU A 175 7.73 3.15 22.83
N ASP A 176 8.70 2.79 22.00
CA ASP A 176 9.98 3.51 21.91
C ASP A 176 9.88 4.67 20.90
N ILE A 177 9.36 5.81 21.36
CA ILE A 177 9.03 6.96 20.50
C ILE A 177 10.04 8.09 20.73
N MET A 178 10.83 8.37 19.70
CA MET A 178 11.77 9.48 19.68
C MET A 178 11.05 10.84 19.66
N SER A 179 11.55 11.79 20.47
CA SER A 179 11.19 13.21 20.42
C SER A 179 12.43 14.10 20.41
N ILE A 180 12.30 15.30 19.85
CA ILE A 180 13.35 16.33 19.88
C ILE A 180 12.87 17.48 20.78
N ASN A 181 13.65 17.75 21.83
CA ASN A 181 13.39 18.77 22.82
C ASN A 181 13.71 20.18 22.28
N SER A 182 13.23 21.22 22.96
CA SER A 182 13.44 22.61 22.55
C SER A 182 14.91 23.05 22.54
N ASP A 183 15.77 22.37 23.31
CA ASP A 183 17.22 22.61 23.35
C ASP A 183 18.00 21.77 22.31
N GLY A 184 17.29 20.99 21.48
CA GLY A 184 17.88 20.13 20.46
C GLY A 184 18.37 18.77 20.97
N SER A 185 18.21 18.47 22.27
CA SER A 185 18.45 17.12 22.79
C SER A 185 17.35 16.15 22.35
N VAL A 186 17.69 14.87 22.27
CA VAL A 186 16.78 13.78 21.91
C VAL A 186 16.30 13.07 23.17
N SER A 187 15.05 12.64 23.16
CA SER A 187 14.46 11.82 24.21
C SER A 187 13.65 10.66 23.60
N SER A 188 13.37 9.66 24.43
CA SER A 188 12.42 8.59 24.11
C SER A 188 11.36 8.50 25.20
N SER A 189 10.15 8.09 24.85
CA SER A 189 9.09 7.73 25.80
C SER A 189 9.45 6.58 26.74
N THR A 190 10.43 5.73 26.40
CA THR A 190 10.98 4.70 27.30
C THR A 190 11.97 5.27 28.32
N GLY A 191 12.43 6.51 28.11
CA GLY A 191 13.54 7.12 28.84
C GLY A 191 14.92 6.63 28.41
N HIS A 192 15.02 5.73 27.43
CA HIS A 192 16.28 5.25 26.89
C HIS A 192 16.52 5.80 25.48
N VAL A 193 17.71 6.35 25.23
CA VAL A 193 18.14 6.79 23.90
C VAL A 193 19.46 6.08 23.58
N GLU A 194 19.48 5.34 22.48
CA GLU A 194 20.63 4.53 22.06
C GLU A 194 21.91 5.37 21.90
N ASP A 195 21.79 6.55 21.29
CA ASP A 195 22.88 7.54 21.28
C ASP A 195 22.83 8.39 22.57
N SER A 196 23.52 7.91 23.60
CA SER A 196 23.68 8.61 24.88
C SER A 196 24.27 10.03 24.77
N LYS A 197 24.90 10.42 23.66
CA LYS A 197 25.35 11.81 23.45
C LYS A 197 24.22 12.71 22.94
N ALA A 198 23.19 12.13 22.34
CA ALA A 198 22.03 12.85 21.83
C ALA A 198 21.09 13.33 22.94
N VAL A 199 21.15 12.73 24.14
CA VAL A 199 20.33 13.16 25.30
C VAL A 199 20.74 14.53 25.85
N PHE A 200 21.88 15.07 25.41
CA PHE A 200 22.34 16.40 25.77
C PHE A 200 22.19 17.34 24.58
N ALA A 201 21.93 18.61 24.87
CA ALA A 201 21.87 19.65 23.84
C ALA A 201 23.16 19.64 22.99
N PRO A 202 23.05 19.66 21.65
CA PRO A 202 24.22 19.64 20.78
C PRO A 202 25.03 20.94 20.91
N VAL A 203 26.36 20.81 20.83
CA VAL A 203 27.25 21.98 20.69
C VAL A 203 27.29 22.37 19.22
N ILE A 204 26.58 23.44 18.87
CA ILE A 204 26.41 23.90 17.49
C ILE A 204 27.39 25.03 17.18
N PRO A 205 28.21 24.94 16.11
CA PRO A 205 29.05 26.05 15.65
C PRO A 205 28.23 27.29 15.28
N SER A 206 28.71 28.49 15.61
CA SER A 206 27.97 29.76 15.44
C SER A 206 27.56 30.11 14.00
N ASN A 207 28.07 29.41 13.00
CA ASN A 207 27.77 29.63 11.58
C ASN A 207 26.95 28.50 10.94
N THR A 208 26.43 27.56 11.73
CA THR A 208 25.57 26.50 11.19
C THR A 208 24.20 27.05 10.81
N PRO A 209 23.77 26.95 9.54
CA PRO A 209 22.40 27.29 9.15
C PRO A 209 21.40 26.44 9.94
N THR A 210 20.34 27.07 10.46
CA THR A 210 19.30 26.39 11.25
C THR A 210 18.31 25.63 10.39
N ASP A 211 18.22 25.99 9.11
CA ASP A 211 17.39 25.28 8.15
C ASP A 211 18.06 23.93 7.86
N PRO A 212 17.30 22.82 7.90
CA PRO A 212 17.84 21.54 7.50
C PRO A 212 18.33 21.63 6.06
N VAL A 213 19.40 20.91 5.73
CA VAL A 213 19.82 20.82 4.33
C VAL A 213 18.71 20.09 3.58
N GLU A 214 18.02 20.81 2.70
CA GLU A 214 17.03 20.21 1.82
C GLU A 214 17.74 19.21 0.91
N GLU A 215 17.41 17.92 1.02
CA GLU A 215 17.78 16.94 0.00
C GLU A 215 16.99 17.27 -1.27
N GLU A 216 17.57 17.99 -2.23
CA GLU A 216 16.98 18.32 -3.56
C GLU A 216 15.44 18.39 -3.58
N ASN A 217 14.87 19.10 -2.61
CA ASN A 217 13.44 19.29 -2.47
C ASN A 217 13.26 20.75 -2.11
N SER A 218 13.47 21.61 -3.12
CA SER A 218 13.23 23.05 -3.03
C SER A 218 11.75 23.31 -2.78
N GLU A 219 11.37 23.38 -1.51
CA GLU A 219 10.04 23.84 -1.12
C GLU A 219 9.98 25.35 -1.33
N THR A 220 9.50 25.77 -2.49
CA THR A 220 9.15 27.17 -2.70
C THR A 220 7.71 27.37 -2.25
N ASP A 221 7.53 28.01 -1.09
CA ASP A 221 6.28 28.63 -0.68
C ASP A 221 5.80 29.56 -1.79
N SER A 222 4.83 29.10 -2.57
CA SER A 222 4.18 29.88 -3.61
C SER A 222 2.81 30.28 -3.09
N GLY A 223 2.80 31.38 -2.33
CA GLY A 223 1.59 32.14 -2.11
C GLY A 223 1.04 32.62 -3.45
N GLU A 224 -0.03 31.99 -3.93
CA GLU A 224 -0.89 32.59 -4.94
C GLU A 224 -2.37 32.43 -4.56
N THR A 225 -3.00 33.59 -4.38
CA THR A 225 -4.40 33.77 -4.02
C THR A 225 -5.27 33.43 -5.23
N ALA A 226 -5.93 32.27 -5.24
CA ALA A 226 -6.98 31.97 -6.21
C ALA A 226 -8.31 32.54 -5.72
N THR A 227 -8.70 33.70 -6.25
CA THR A 227 -10.06 34.23 -6.19
C THR A 227 -10.97 33.48 -7.18
N GLY A 228 -12.03 32.81 -6.70
CA GLY A 228 -13.12 32.26 -7.50
C GLY A 228 -14.08 31.38 -6.67
N PRO A 229 -15.39 31.34 -6.97
CA PRO A 229 -16.41 31.72 -6.00
C PRO A 229 -16.97 30.58 -5.13
N SER A 230 -17.41 31.01 -3.94
CA SER A 230 -18.37 30.41 -3.00
C SER A 230 -19.13 29.17 -3.52
N ALA A 231 -18.75 28.00 -3.00
CA ALA A 231 -19.63 26.84 -2.94
C ALA A 231 -20.23 26.78 -1.54
N THR A 232 -21.56 26.89 -1.51
CA THR A 232 -22.40 26.83 -0.32
C THR A 232 -22.41 25.42 0.24
N ASP A 233 -22.31 25.34 1.57
CA ASP A 233 -22.53 24.16 2.41
C ASP A 233 -23.90 23.50 2.15
N PRO A 234 -24.00 22.17 2.24
CA PRO A 234 -25.19 21.59 2.83
C PRO A 234 -24.86 20.61 3.95
N SER A 235 -25.16 21.05 5.17
CA SER A 235 -25.51 20.20 6.29
C SER A 235 -26.72 19.32 5.96
N THR A 236 -26.60 18.03 6.31
CA THR A 236 -27.62 17.14 6.89
C THR A 236 -29.10 17.41 6.56
N THR A 237 -29.76 16.46 5.89
CA THR A 237 -31.06 15.89 6.32
C THR A 237 -31.47 14.73 5.42
N ASN A 238 -31.76 13.58 6.03
CA ASN A 238 -32.64 12.54 5.50
C ASN A 238 -34.09 12.93 5.90
N PRO A 239 -35.12 12.65 5.07
CA PRO A 239 -35.91 11.44 5.35
C PRO A 239 -36.49 10.72 4.12
N SER A 240 -36.37 9.39 4.13
CA SER A 240 -37.41 8.36 4.00
C SER A 240 -38.59 8.53 3.01
N THR A 241 -38.71 7.52 2.14
CA THR A 241 -39.93 6.81 1.67
C THR A 241 -41.05 7.56 0.95
N THR A 242 -41.31 7.21 -0.31
CA THR A 242 -42.58 6.60 -0.79
C THR A 242 -42.54 6.27 -2.28
N ASP A 243 -42.84 5.01 -2.61
CA ASP A 243 -43.37 4.54 -3.91
C ASP A 243 -44.89 4.87 -3.95
N PRO A 244 -45.48 5.25 -5.09
CA PRO A 244 -46.29 4.27 -5.83
C PRO A 244 -46.28 4.41 -7.38
N SER A 245 -46.02 3.27 -8.02
CA SER A 245 -46.83 2.62 -9.08
C SER A 245 -47.08 3.28 -10.47
N VAL A 246 -46.66 2.53 -11.51
CA VAL A 246 -47.40 2.10 -12.73
C VAL A 246 -47.61 3.10 -13.90
N THR A 247 -46.98 2.83 -15.05
CA THR A 247 -47.63 2.40 -16.32
C THR A 247 -46.62 2.13 -17.45
N ASP A 248 -46.72 0.95 -18.07
CA ASP A 248 -46.16 0.55 -19.38
C ASP A 248 -46.89 1.25 -20.54
N PRO A 249 -46.30 1.33 -21.76
CA PRO A 249 -46.67 0.32 -22.78
C PRO A 249 -45.51 -0.19 -23.65
N ALA A 250 -45.59 -1.49 -23.91
CA ALA A 250 -44.83 -2.25 -24.90
C ALA A 250 -45.11 -1.84 -26.36
N THR A 251 -44.18 -2.12 -27.28
CA THR A 251 -44.46 -2.80 -28.56
C THR A 251 -43.18 -3.40 -29.19
N THR A 252 -43.36 -4.62 -29.71
CA THR A 252 -42.40 -5.62 -30.20
C THR A 252 -42.01 -5.40 -31.69
N PRO A 253 -41.01 -6.15 -32.25
CA PRO A 253 -40.40 -5.95 -33.57
C PRO A 253 -41.01 -6.86 -34.66
N PRO A 254 -40.62 -6.73 -35.94
CA PRO A 254 -40.90 -7.76 -36.94
C PRO A 254 -39.68 -8.64 -37.29
N ALA A 255 -39.92 -9.95 -37.27
CA ALA A 255 -39.26 -11.00 -38.07
C ALA A 255 -39.54 -10.79 -39.57
N GLY A 256 -38.92 -11.41 -40.57
CA GLY A 256 -38.00 -12.54 -40.73
C GLY A 256 -37.92 -12.84 -42.25
N GLY A 257 -37.01 -13.73 -42.70
CA GLY A 257 -36.99 -14.17 -44.10
C GLY A 257 -35.78 -15.01 -44.51
N THR A 258 -36.05 -16.24 -44.91
CA THR A 258 -35.19 -17.44 -45.03
C THR A 258 -34.60 -17.70 -46.43
N SER A 259 -33.62 -18.63 -46.47
CA SER A 259 -33.24 -19.57 -47.57
C SER A 259 -32.07 -19.12 -48.48
N GLY A 260 -31.07 -19.92 -48.85
CA GLY A 260 -30.74 -21.34 -48.65
C GLY A 260 -29.60 -21.75 -49.61
N GLY A 261 -28.92 -22.89 -49.35
CA GLY A 261 -28.30 -23.71 -50.40
C GLY A 261 -26.76 -23.84 -50.49
N THR A 262 -26.22 -24.88 -49.85
CA THR A 262 -25.33 -25.97 -50.38
C THR A 262 -24.13 -25.69 -51.33
N THR A 263 -22.93 -26.25 -51.04
CA THR A 263 -22.36 -27.53 -51.56
C THR A 263 -20.81 -27.59 -51.49
N GLY A 264 -20.25 -28.72 -51.01
CA GLY A 264 -18.98 -29.36 -51.44
C GLY A 264 -17.67 -28.83 -50.83
N GLY A 265 -16.67 -29.61 -50.40
CA GLY A 265 -16.40 -31.05 -50.48
C GLY A 265 -14.88 -31.30 -50.72
N THR A 266 -14.29 -32.30 -50.04
CA THR A 266 -13.04 -33.07 -50.36
C THR A 266 -11.67 -32.35 -50.27
N THR A 267 -10.49 -32.94 -49.98
CA THR A 267 -9.96 -34.26 -49.49
C THR A 267 -8.42 -34.16 -49.34
N GLY A 268 -7.79 -34.99 -48.49
CA GLY A 268 -6.37 -35.44 -48.58
C GLY A 268 -5.49 -34.97 -47.40
N GLY A 269 -4.87 -35.81 -46.54
CA GLY A 269 -4.01 -36.98 -46.80
C GLY A 269 -2.60 -36.48 -47.18
N THR A 270 -1.44 -36.87 -46.61
CA THR A 270 -1.03 -38.07 -45.87
C THR A 270 0.45 -37.90 -45.38
N THR A 271 0.83 -38.65 -44.33
CA THR A 271 2.14 -39.34 -44.04
C THR A 271 3.47 -38.62 -43.73
N GLY A 272 4.06 -39.05 -42.59
CA GLY A 272 5.47 -39.50 -42.43
C GLY A 272 6.51 -38.44 -42.05
N GLY A 273 7.48 -38.63 -41.15
CA GLY A 273 7.90 -39.77 -40.33
C GLY A 273 9.22 -39.43 -39.60
N THR A 274 9.35 -39.95 -38.37
CA THR A 274 10.54 -40.52 -37.71
C THR A 274 11.80 -39.70 -37.36
N THR A 275 12.33 -40.05 -36.16
CA THR A 275 13.73 -40.03 -35.65
C THR A 275 14.13 -38.77 -34.86
N GLY A 276 14.69 -38.80 -33.64
CA GLY A 276 15.15 -39.84 -32.72
C GLY A 276 16.17 -39.24 -31.73
N GLY A 277 16.28 -39.85 -30.54
CA GLY A 277 17.43 -39.72 -29.61
C GLY A 277 17.20 -38.82 -28.38
N THR A 278 16.88 -39.32 -27.17
CA THR A 278 17.69 -40.02 -26.12
C THR A 278 18.45 -39.12 -25.14
N THR A 279 18.00 -39.19 -23.86
CA THR A 279 18.75 -39.32 -22.57
C THR A 279 19.79 -38.24 -22.20
N THR A 280 19.91 -37.74 -20.96
CA THR A 280 20.19 -38.47 -19.70
C THR A 280 20.01 -37.58 -18.45
N THR A 281 19.59 -38.19 -17.35
CA THR A 281 19.84 -37.76 -15.95
C THR A 281 21.32 -37.96 -15.60
N PRO A 282 21.88 -37.29 -14.57
CA PRO A 282 22.35 -38.10 -13.43
C PRO A 282 22.14 -37.47 -12.04
N SER A 283 22.16 -38.38 -11.06
CA SER A 283 22.01 -38.24 -9.61
C SER A 283 23.37 -38.23 -8.89
N THR A 284 23.44 -37.48 -7.77
CA THR A 284 24.18 -37.70 -6.49
C THR A 284 25.66 -38.12 -6.42
N GLY A 285 26.41 -37.45 -5.52
CA GLY A 285 27.54 -38.02 -4.75
C GLY A 285 28.53 -36.97 -4.21
N GLY A 286 28.66 -36.85 -2.88
CA GLY A 286 29.51 -35.85 -2.19
C GLY A 286 30.89 -36.34 -1.69
N THR A 287 31.64 -35.49 -0.97
CA THR A 287 32.32 -35.71 0.36
C THR A 287 33.46 -34.68 0.62
N GLY A 288 33.40 -33.96 1.77
CA GLY A 288 34.51 -33.79 2.73
C GLY A 288 35.37 -32.49 2.77
N GLY A 289 35.41 -31.80 3.94
CA GLY A 289 36.58 -30.96 4.34
C GLY A 289 36.42 -29.72 5.25
N SER A 290 36.08 -29.91 6.54
CA SER A 290 36.26 -29.09 7.79
C SER A 290 37.09 -27.77 7.83
N SER A 291 36.60 -26.71 8.52
CA SER A 291 37.12 -26.20 9.84
C SER A 291 36.47 -24.90 10.42
N SER A 292 36.22 -24.93 11.74
CA SER A 292 35.98 -23.88 12.79
C SER A 292 34.99 -22.72 12.55
N ALA A 293 33.81 -22.63 13.18
CA ALA A 293 33.47 -22.40 14.61
C ALA A 293 33.43 -20.91 15.04
N THR A 294 32.22 -20.33 15.10
CA THR A 294 31.73 -19.52 16.24
C THR A 294 30.20 -19.41 16.16
N ASP A 295 29.54 -19.87 17.22
CA ASP A 295 28.10 -19.80 17.51
C ASP A 295 27.68 -18.37 17.87
N PRO A 296 26.53 -17.89 17.37
CA PRO A 296 25.54 -17.42 18.35
C PRO A 296 24.11 -17.82 17.99
N GLY A 297 23.44 -18.44 18.97
CA GLY A 297 22.01 -18.28 19.19
C GLY A 297 21.12 -19.23 18.40
N THR A 298 20.44 -20.09 19.14
CA THR A 298 19.54 -21.13 18.65
C THR A 298 18.37 -20.52 17.87
N GLN A 299 18.42 -20.59 16.54
CA GLN A 299 17.27 -20.39 15.65
C GLN A 299 16.43 -21.68 15.65
N PRO A 300 15.09 -21.63 15.77
CA PRO A 300 14.28 -22.83 15.55
C PRO A 300 14.39 -23.23 14.08
N THR A 301 15.04 -24.35 13.80
CA THR A 301 15.20 -24.93 12.46
C THR A 301 13.99 -25.79 12.11
N THR A 302 12.82 -25.17 11.98
CA THR A 302 11.69 -25.74 11.23
C THR A 302 10.81 -24.57 10.78
N PRO A 303 10.54 -24.39 9.48
CA PRO A 303 9.51 -23.46 9.05
C PRO A 303 8.21 -23.87 9.72
N ASP A 304 7.65 -22.99 10.55
CA ASP A 304 6.33 -23.17 11.09
C ASP A 304 5.33 -22.98 9.95
N ASN A 305 4.93 -24.10 9.35
CA ASN A 305 3.91 -24.13 8.29
C ASN A 305 2.48 -24.06 8.87
N SER A 306 2.32 -23.74 10.16
CA SER A 306 1.00 -23.48 10.70
C SER A 306 0.44 -22.18 10.11
N VAL A 307 -0.85 -22.22 9.80
CA VAL A 307 -1.57 -20.99 9.43
C VAL A 307 -1.64 -20.11 10.66
N ILE A 308 -1.31 -18.83 10.55
CA ILE A 308 -1.49 -17.87 11.65
C ILE A 308 -2.97 -17.94 12.08
N VAL A 309 -3.22 -18.43 13.29
CA VAL A 309 -4.57 -18.50 13.87
C VAL A 309 -4.84 -17.16 14.56
N PRO A 310 -5.78 -16.33 14.09
CA PRO A 310 -6.13 -15.10 14.80
C PRO A 310 -6.77 -15.43 16.17
N PRO A 311 -6.64 -14.54 17.16
CA PRO A 311 -7.32 -14.72 18.45
C PRO A 311 -8.85 -14.74 18.26
N GLU A 312 -9.55 -15.61 19.01
CA GLU A 312 -11.02 -15.62 19.01
C GLU A 312 -11.56 -14.27 19.48
N VAL A 313 -12.36 -13.62 18.63
CA VAL A 313 -13.12 -12.42 19.00
C VAL A 313 -14.16 -12.83 20.03
N THR A 314 -13.87 -12.56 21.31
CA THR A 314 -14.84 -12.82 22.38
C THR A 314 -15.96 -11.80 22.25
N THR A 315 -17.13 -12.24 21.82
CA THR A 315 -18.32 -11.37 21.78
C THR A 315 -18.70 -10.99 23.21
N VAL A 316 -18.64 -9.69 23.52
CA VAL A 316 -19.16 -9.17 24.79
C VAL A 316 -20.69 -9.33 24.75
N PRO A 317 -21.32 -10.00 25.72
CA PRO A 317 -22.76 -10.18 25.72
C PRO A 317 -23.46 -8.83 25.92
N ASP A 318 -24.44 -8.57 25.07
CA ASP A 318 -25.31 -7.40 25.09
C ASP A 318 -25.89 -7.18 26.50
N ALA A 319 -25.69 -5.98 27.04
CA ALA A 319 -26.18 -5.62 28.36
C ALA A 319 -27.71 -5.56 28.31
N ALA A 320 -28.35 -6.60 28.83
CA ALA A 320 -29.79 -6.72 28.95
C ALA A 320 -30.40 -5.44 29.53
N ALA A 321 -31.32 -4.85 28.75
CA ALA A 321 -32.21 -3.79 29.19
C ALA A 321 -32.98 -4.23 30.44
N GLY A 322 -32.76 -3.52 31.55
CA GLY A 322 -33.53 -3.68 32.78
C GLY A 322 -34.97 -3.17 32.59
N THR A 323 -35.92 -4.02 32.93
CA THR A 323 -37.35 -3.74 33.14
C THR A 323 -37.60 -2.82 34.31
#